data_AF-A0A858R9F6-F1
#
_entry.id   AF-A0A858R9F6-F1
#
_cell.length_a   1.000
_cell.length_b   1.000
_cell.length_c   1.000
_cell.angle_alpha   90.00
_cell.angle_beta   90.00
_cell.angle_gamma   90.00
#
_symmetry.space_group_name_H-M   'P 1'
#
loop_
_entity.id
_entity.type
_entity.pdbx_description
1 polymer ?
#
loop_
_entity_poly.entity_id
_entity_poly.type
_entity_poly.pdbx_seq_one_letter_code
_entity_poly.pdbx_strand_id
1 'polypeptide(L)'
;MDTILPIEQIPDAARSLVRRVASGETVVVTEAGAPLVELRPAAAERRVVSREEVDAIQAEVRRIRAGLSLRGLSIKDLINEGRR
;
A
#
# COMPACT_ATOMS: atom_id res chain seq x y z
N MET A 1 -1.76 -10.24 3.49
CA MET A 1 -1.86 -8.91 2.87
C MET A 1 -1.62 -7.92 3.99
N ASP A 2 -0.56 -7.13 3.89
CA ASP A 2 -0.17 -6.25 4.99
C ASP A 2 -0.98 -4.96 4.92
N THR A 3 -1.65 -4.61 6.01
CA THR A 3 -2.39 -3.35 6.10
C THR A 3 -1.44 -2.26 6.60
N ILE A 4 -1.21 -1.24 5.77
CA ILE A 4 -0.48 -0.04 6.17
C ILE A 4 -1.48 0.98 6.72
N LEU A 5 -1.25 1.44 7.94
CA LEU A 5 -2.11 2.40 8.63
C LEU A 5 -1.31 3.67 8.94
N PRO A 6 -1.84 4.87 8.61
CA PRO A 6 -1.34 6.12 9.15
C PRO A 6 -1.39 6.11 10.69
N ILE A 7 -0.42 6.75 11.35
CA ILE A 7 -0.36 6.80 12.82
C ILE A 7 -1.59 7.50 13.41
N GLU A 8 -2.26 8.33 12.62
CA GLU A 8 -3.50 9.04 12.97
C GLU A 8 -4.67 8.07 13.18
N GLN A 9 -4.64 6.89 12.55
CA GLN A 9 -5.67 5.86 12.70
C GLN A 9 -5.44 4.97 13.93
N ILE A 10 -4.29 5.09 14.60
CA ILE A 10 -3.99 4.38 15.85
C ILE A 10 -4.57 5.18 17.03
N PRO A 11 -5.28 4.53 17.99
CA PRO A 11 -5.78 5.20 19.19
C PRO A 11 -4.69 5.95 19.93
N ASP A 12 -4.99 7.14 20.47
CA ASP A 12 -4.00 8.00 21.14
C ASP A 12 -3.25 7.28 22.27
N ALA A 13 -3.96 6.43 23.02
CA ALA A 13 -3.38 5.62 24.09
C ALA A 13 -2.24 4.69 23.63
N ALA A 14 -2.24 4.27 22.35
CA ALA A 14 -1.24 3.37 21.77
C ALA A 14 -0.15 4.12 20.96
N ARG A 15 -0.34 5.41 20.63
CA ARG A 15 0.63 6.17 19.81
C ARG A 15 1.98 6.36 20.51
N SER A 16 1.99 6.51 21.83
CA SER A 16 3.23 6.64 22.60
C SER A 16 4.10 5.38 22.52
N LEU A 17 3.47 4.19 22.60
CA LEU A 17 4.14 2.91 22.42
C LEU A 17 4.72 2.78 21.01
N VAL A 18 3.94 3.12 19.99
CA VAL A 18 4.40 3.08 18.59
C VAL A 18 5.59 4.02 18.36
N ARG A 19 5.60 5.23 18.94
CA ARG A 19 6.73 6.16 18.84
C ARG A 19 8.00 5.62 19.49
N ARG A 20 7.89 4.95 20.64
CA ARG A 20 9.02 4.29 21.31
C ARG A 20 9.61 3.17 20.45
N VAL A 21 8.74 2.32 19.89
CA VAL A 21 9.18 1.27 18.95
C VAL A 21 9.86 1.89 17.74
N ALA A 22 9.31 2.97 17.18
CA ALA A 22 9.94 3.68 16.06
C ALA A 22 11.32 4.26 16.41
N SER A 23 11.59 4.61 17.68
CA SER A 23 12.92 5.08 18.12
C SER A 23 13.97 3.97 18.28
N GLY A 24 13.63 2.71 18.03
CA GLY A 24 14.56 1.58 18.11
C GLY A 24 14.22 0.55 19.20
N GLU A 25 13.18 0.78 20.00
CA GLU A 25 12.76 -0.17 21.02
C GLU A 25 12.06 -1.39 20.38
N THR A 26 12.32 -2.58 20.91
CA THR A 26 11.51 -3.78 20.62
C THR A 26 10.62 -4.06 21.82
N VAL A 27 9.31 -4.21 21.60
CA VAL A 27 8.34 -4.47 22.67
C VAL A 27 7.55 -5.73 22.37
N VAL A 28 7.51 -6.65 23.33
CA VAL A 28 6.66 -7.84 23.31
C VAL A 28 5.41 -7.56 24.13
N VAL A 29 4.25 -7.60 23.49
CA VAL A 29 2.95 -7.49 24.15
C VAL A 29 2.49 -8.89 24.52
N THR A 30 2.13 -9.10 25.78
CA THR A 30 1.68 -10.39 26.30
C THR A 30 0.22 -10.34 26.71
N GLU A 31 -0.50 -11.46 26.57
CA GLU A 31 -1.82 -11.68 27.14
C GLU A 31 -1.76 -12.87 28.08
N ALA A 32 -2.23 -12.71 29.33
CA ALA A 32 -2.13 -13.74 30.37
C ALA A 32 -0.72 -14.35 30.56
N GLY A 33 0.32 -13.55 30.37
CA GLY A 33 1.72 -13.97 30.48
C GLY A 33 2.29 -14.69 29.25
N ALA A 34 1.48 -14.93 28.21
CA ALA A 34 1.92 -15.49 26.94
C ALA A 34 2.19 -14.38 25.91
N PRO A 35 3.28 -14.43 25.12
CA PRO A 35 3.52 -13.48 24.04
C PRO A 35 2.39 -13.49 23.00
N LEU A 36 1.76 -12.34 22.76
CA LEU A 36 0.71 -12.16 21.78
C LEU A 36 1.27 -11.60 20.47
N VAL A 37 2.03 -10.51 20.57
CA VAL A 37 2.65 -9.85 19.42
C VAL A 37 3.98 -9.22 19.80
N GLU A 38 4.85 -9.05 18.82
CA GLU A 38 6.08 -8.30 18.95
C GLU A 38 6.07 -7.09 18.00
N LEU A 39 6.33 -5.91 18.56
CA LEU A 39 6.47 -4.67 17.82
C LEU A 39 7.96 -4.33 17.70
N ARG A 40 8.42 -4.20 16.46
CA ARG A 40 9.80 -3.84 16.12
C ARG A 40 9.82 -2.63 15.21
N PRO A 41 10.91 -1.84 15.21
CA PRO A 41 11.09 -0.80 14.22
C PRO A 41 10.95 -1.39 12.80
N ALA A 42 10.22 -0.69 11.93
CA ALA A 42 10.12 -1.11 10.55
C ALA A 42 11.50 -1.02 9.88
N ALA A 43 11.88 -2.05 9.12
CA ALA A 43 13.06 -1.95 8.26
C ALA A 43 12.84 -0.84 7.22
N ALA A 44 13.80 0.07 7.11
CA ALA A 44 13.73 1.30 6.31
C ALA A 44 13.47 1.08 4.80
N GLU A 45 13.52 -0.17 4.33
CA GLU A 45 13.48 -0.53 2.92
C GLU A 45 12.06 -0.64 2.34
N ARG A 46 11.01 -0.65 3.17
CA ARG A 46 9.64 -0.63 2.66
C ARG A 46 9.23 0.80 2.32
N ARG A 47 9.32 1.17 1.03
CA ARG A 47 8.69 2.38 0.49
C ARG A 47 7.20 2.34 0.81
N VAL A 48 6.75 3.23 1.69
CA VAL A 48 5.33 3.44 1.93
C VAL A 48 4.78 4.29 0.79
N VAL A 49 4.00 3.67 -0.10
CA VAL A 49 3.26 4.39 -1.13
C VAL A 49 2.08 5.08 -0.42
N SER A 50 2.04 6.41 -0.47
CA SER A 50 0.96 7.17 0.18
C SER A 50 -0.36 6.99 -0.58
N ARG A 51 -1.48 7.28 0.10
CA ARG A 51 -2.79 7.26 -0.56
C ARG A 51 -2.86 8.27 -1.70
N GLU A 52 -2.23 9.45 -1.55
CA GLU A 52 -2.14 10.44 -2.62
C GLU A 52 -1.32 9.93 -3.81
N GLU A 53 -0.23 9.18 -3.58
CA GLU A 53 0.58 8.58 -4.64
C GLU A 53 -0.23 7.54 -5.43
N VAL A 54 -1.04 6.71 -4.76
CA VAL A 54 -1.97 5.78 -5.40
C VAL A 54 -3.03 6.54 -6.22
N ASP A 55 -3.64 7.57 -5.64
CA ASP A 55 -4.69 8.34 -6.30
C ASP A 55 -4.15 9.10 -7.52
N ALA A 56 -2.92 9.62 -7.45
CA ALA A 56 -2.22 10.26 -8.56
C ALA A 56 -1.95 9.27 -9.71
N ILE A 57 -1.48 8.06 -9.40
CA ILE A 57 -1.28 7.00 -10.40
C ILE A 57 -2.61 6.63 -11.06
N GLN A 58 -3.69 6.48 -10.29
CA GLN A 58 -5.00 6.18 -10.86
C GLN A 58 -5.50 7.30 -11.79
N ALA A 59 -5.29 8.56 -11.41
CA ALA A 59 -5.64 9.71 -12.24
C ALA A 59 -4.82 9.74 -13.55
N GLU A 60 -3.51 9.45 -13.48
CA GLU A 60 -2.61 9.32 -14.63
C GLU A 60 -3.11 8.26 -15.62
N VAL A 61 -3.38 7.05 -15.13
CA VAL A 61 -3.87 5.94 -15.95
C VAL A 61 -5.19 6.30 -16.63
N ARG A 62 -6.13 6.95 -15.93
CA ARG A 62 -7.41 7.37 -16.51
C ARG A 62 -7.22 8.40 -17.62
N ARG A 63 -6.31 9.37 -17.44
CA ARG A 63 -6.01 10.39 -18.47
C ARG A 63 -5.41 9.76 -19.72
N ILE A 64 -4.43 8.88 -19.55
CA ILE A 64 -3.78 8.17 -20.67
C ILE A 64 -4.83 7.36 -21.45
N ARG A 65 -5.71 6.63 -20.75
CA ARG A 65 -6.78 5.84 -21.37
C ARG A 65 -7.77 6.69 -22.17
N ALA A 66 -8.05 7.92 -21.73
CA ALA A 66 -8.94 8.81 -22.46
C ALA A 66 -8.36 9.26 -23.82
N GLY A 67 -7.03 9.37 -23.94
CA GLY A 67 -6.35 9.78 -25.18
C GLY A 67 -5.94 8.62 -26.10
N LEU A 68 -5.86 7.38 -25.58
CA LEU A 68 -5.46 6.21 -26.34
C LEU A 68 -6.68 5.40 -26.77
N SER A 69 -7.09 5.55 -28.03
CA SER A 69 -8.05 4.65 -28.68
C SER A 69 -7.37 3.93 -29.84
N LEU A 70 -7.82 2.70 -30.11
CA LEU A 70 -7.37 1.92 -31.28
C LEU A 70 -7.98 2.44 -32.60
N ARG A 71 -8.39 3.72 -32.64
CA ARG A 71 -8.91 4.44 -33.81
C ARG A 71 -9.96 3.67 -34.62
N GLY A 72 -10.83 2.93 -33.93
CA GLY A 72 -11.91 2.19 -34.56
C GLY A 72 -11.59 0.74 -34.97
N LEU A 73 -10.37 0.24 -34.68
CA LEU A 73 -10.09 -1.20 -34.82
C LEU A 73 -11.01 -2.01 -33.91
N SER A 74 -11.67 -3.01 -34.49
CA SER A 74 -12.50 -3.93 -33.72
C SER A 74 -11.62 -4.96 -33.01
N ILE A 75 -12.14 -5.55 -31.93
CA ILE A 75 -11.52 -6.70 -31.28
C ILE A 75 -11.27 -7.85 -32.29
N LYS A 76 -12.17 -8.00 -33.28
CA LYS A 76 -12.04 -9.00 -34.34
C LYS A 76 -10.82 -8.73 -35.23
N ASP A 77 -10.53 -7.47 -35.54
CA ASP A 77 -9.35 -7.10 -36.33
C ASP A 77 -8.06 -7.46 -35.59
N LEU A 78 -7.99 -7.16 -34.29
CA LEU A 78 -6.85 -7.50 -33.43
C LEU A 78 -6.62 -9.01 -33.34
N ILE A 79 -7.69 -9.80 -33.18
CA ILE A 79 -7.62 -11.27 -33.11
C ILE A 79 -7.14 -11.87 -34.43
N ASN A 80 -7.59 -11.32 -35.56
CA ASN A 80 -7.19 -11.80 -36.88
C ASN A 80 -5.73 -11.47 -37.19
N GLU A 81 -5.23 -10.32 -36.73
CA GLU A 81 -3.83 -9.92 -36.92
C GLU A 81 -2.87 -10.76 -36.06
N GLY A 82 -3.21 -11.04 -34.80
CA GLY A 82 -2.39 -11.91 -33.95
C GLY A 82 -2.44 -13.41 -34.29
N ARG A 83 -3.32 -13.82 -35.22
CA ARG A 83 -3.43 -15.20 -35.73
C ARG A 83 -2.64 -15.44 -37.02
N ARG A 84 -2.04 -14.41 -37.60
CA ARG A 84 -1.17 -14.52 -38.77
C ARG A 84 0.27 -14.87 -38.41
#